data_AF-A0ABD3VYD1-F1
#
_entry.id   AF-A0ABD3VYD1-F1
#
_cell.length_a   1.000
_cell.length_b   1.000
_cell.length_c   1.000
_cell.angle_alpha   90.00
_cell.angle_beta   90.00
_cell.angle_gamma   90.00
#
_symmetry.space_group_name_H-M   'P 1'
#
loop_
_entity.id
_entity.type
_entity.pdbx_description
1 polymer ?
#
loop_
_entity_poly.entity_id
_entity_poly.type
_entity_poly.pdbx_seq_one_letter_code
_entity_poly.pdbx_strand_id
1 'polypeptide(L)'
;MKREHWEAVAKVLICGYERERYLPIQLAQVFLQRCIDGKDVQDEKMLNTFLSYLLIMDREIFEMALNDFDSMDEEDLYDVSSSYEARIMPTKDNIRKLVRDISHHQIVQKPSFVTECWSPLLQCYLRPLLPKTGLEEVYRDLHVTNKKVLNLLQLPDDISKAEKLTLDALRQYIKSCNKDKLTAFLRFCTEIRLTPSMSVLTLRPIAHTCGCVLELSTSYDNFLLLCAL
;
A
#
# COMPACT_ATOMS: atom_id res chain seq x y z
N MET A 1 -15.27 -17.89 1.62
CA MET A 1 -16.21 -16.82 1.21
C MET A 1 -16.91 -17.25 -0.08
N LYS A 2 -18.22 -17.02 -0.23
CA LYS A 2 -18.98 -17.44 -1.43
C LYS A 2 -18.74 -16.49 -2.61
N ARG A 3 -18.93 -16.95 -3.85
CA ARG A 3 -18.75 -16.18 -5.10
C ARG A 3 -19.41 -14.79 -5.05
N GLU A 4 -20.67 -14.73 -4.63
CA GLU A 4 -21.45 -13.48 -4.55
C GLU A 4 -20.75 -12.37 -3.73
N HIS A 5 -20.03 -12.73 -2.67
CA HIS A 5 -19.30 -11.77 -1.85
C HIS A 5 -18.06 -11.24 -2.59
N TRP A 6 -17.32 -12.11 -3.30
CA TRP A 6 -16.19 -11.67 -4.10
C TRP A 6 -16.63 -10.79 -5.27
N GLU A 7 -17.73 -11.14 -5.93
CA GLU A 7 -18.34 -10.29 -6.96
C GLU A 7 -18.79 -8.94 -6.39
N ALA A 8 -19.35 -8.92 -5.18
CA ALA A 8 -19.68 -7.66 -4.50
C ALA A 8 -18.43 -6.82 -4.23
N VAL A 9 -17.31 -7.41 -3.80
CA VAL A 9 -16.03 -6.69 -3.65
C VAL A 9 -15.57 -6.10 -4.99
N ALA A 10 -15.64 -6.86 -6.09
CA ALA A 10 -15.30 -6.33 -7.42
C ALA A 10 -16.18 -5.14 -7.82
N LYS A 11 -17.49 -5.19 -7.53
CA LYS A 11 -18.42 -4.06 -7.75
C LYS A 11 -18.05 -2.83 -6.92
N VAL A 12 -17.60 -3.02 -5.67
CA VAL A 12 -17.08 -1.93 -4.83
C VAL A 12 -15.84 -1.31 -5.45
N LEU A 13 -14.91 -2.10 -6.00
CA LEU A 13 -13.72 -1.57 -6.70
C LEU A 13 -14.10 -0.73 -7.92
N ILE A 14 -15.05 -1.23 -8.73
CA ILE A 14 -15.56 -0.51 -9.91
C ILE A 14 -16.17 0.83 -9.48
N CYS A 15 -17.12 0.79 -8.54
CA CYS A 15 -17.82 1.97 -8.03
C CYS A 15 -16.85 2.98 -7.40
N GLY A 16 -15.90 2.50 -6.59
CA GLY A 16 -14.89 3.34 -5.93
C GLY A 16 -13.98 4.04 -6.92
N TYR A 17 -13.55 3.35 -7.98
CA TYR A 17 -12.72 3.99 -9.01
C TYR A 17 -13.53 4.93 -9.91
N GLU A 18 -14.76 4.58 -10.25
CA GLU A 18 -15.64 5.41 -11.08
C GLU A 18 -15.95 6.75 -10.40
N ARG A 19 -16.26 6.73 -9.10
CA ARG A 19 -16.71 7.92 -8.35
C ARG A 19 -15.55 8.70 -7.74
N GLU A 20 -14.65 8.02 -7.05
CA GLU A 20 -13.62 8.64 -6.21
C GLU A 20 -12.21 8.42 -6.72
N ARG A 21 -12.04 7.77 -7.89
CA ARG A 21 -10.73 7.35 -8.43
C ARG A 21 -9.92 6.49 -7.47
N TYR A 22 -10.61 5.85 -6.52
CA TYR A 22 -9.99 5.00 -5.51
C TYR A 22 -9.72 3.58 -6.04
N LEU A 23 -8.52 3.06 -5.75
CA LEU A 23 -8.21 1.63 -5.81
C LEU A 23 -7.35 1.21 -4.60
N PRO A 24 -7.50 -0.02 -4.11
CA PRO A 24 -6.73 -0.54 -2.99
C PRO A 24 -5.30 -0.87 -3.44
N ILE A 25 -4.40 0.10 -3.33
CA ILE A 25 -2.97 -0.04 -3.70
C ILE A 25 -2.20 -1.07 -2.84
N GLN A 26 -2.81 -1.60 -1.79
CA GLN A 26 -2.28 -2.70 -0.98
C GLN A 26 -2.49 -4.07 -1.63
N LEU A 27 -3.35 -4.17 -2.66
CA LEU A 27 -3.41 -5.38 -3.46
C LEU A 27 -2.20 -5.43 -4.39
N ALA A 28 -1.60 -6.62 -4.51
CA ALA A 28 -0.50 -6.85 -5.43
C ALA A 28 -0.91 -6.39 -6.84
N GLN A 29 -0.16 -5.42 -7.37
CA GLN A 29 -0.49 -4.80 -8.66
C GLN A 29 -0.59 -5.85 -9.77
N VAL A 30 0.30 -6.85 -9.75
CA VAL A 30 0.32 -7.95 -10.72
C VAL A 30 -0.93 -8.83 -10.66
N PHE A 31 -1.50 -9.02 -9.46
CA PHE A 31 -2.75 -9.76 -9.27
C PHE A 31 -3.93 -8.97 -9.84
N LEU A 32 -4.03 -7.69 -9.52
CA LEU A 32 -5.13 -6.85 -9.99
C LEU A 32 -5.04 -6.62 -11.51
N GLN A 33 -3.82 -6.46 -12.04
CA GLN A 33 -3.55 -6.39 -13.48
C GLN A 33 -4.02 -7.67 -14.19
N ARG A 34 -3.73 -8.85 -13.63
CA ARG A 34 -4.24 -10.12 -14.16
C ARG A 34 -5.77 -10.13 -14.22
N CYS A 35 -6.45 -9.71 -13.15
CA CYS A 35 -7.90 -9.69 -13.12
C CYS A 35 -8.48 -8.74 -14.19
N ILE A 36 -7.83 -7.61 -14.42
CA ILE A 36 -8.31 -6.54 -15.30
C ILE A 36 -7.96 -6.77 -16.78
N ASP A 37 -6.77 -7.27 -17.09
CA ASP A 37 -6.29 -7.46 -18.46
C ASP A 37 -6.47 -8.90 -18.95
N GLY A 38 -6.67 -9.86 -18.05
CA GLY A 38 -6.79 -11.28 -18.37
C GLY A 38 -5.49 -11.92 -18.87
N LYS A 39 -4.35 -11.24 -18.70
CA LYS A 39 -3.04 -11.67 -19.20
C LYS A 39 -2.10 -12.03 -18.06
N ASP A 40 -1.24 -12.99 -18.33
CA ASP A 40 -0.12 -13.30 -17.46
C ASP A 40 0.85 -12.11 -17.40
N VAL A 41 1.46 -11.93 -16.23
CA VAL A 41 2.44 -10.89 -15.97
C VAL A 41 3.85 -11.47 -16.14
N GLN A 42 4.79 -10.66 -16.59
CA GLN A 42 6.20 -11.04 -16.73
C GLN A 42 6.77 -11.64 -15.44
N ASP A 43 7.45 -12.78 -15.53
CA ASP A 43 7.95 -13.57 -14.39
C ASP A 43 8.80 -12.73 -13.43
N GLU A 44 9.71 -11.91 -13.94
CA GLU A 44 10.56 -11.05 -13.08
C GLU A 44 9.75 -9.99 -12.33
N LYS A 45 8.71 -9.42 -12.95
CA LYS A 45 7.82 -8.48 -12.28
C LYS A 45 7.01 -9.18 -11.19
N MET A 46 6.58 -10.43 -11.44
CA MET A 46 5.87 -11.24 -10.47
C MET A 46 6.77 -11.63 -9.28
N LEU A 47 8.00 -12.06 -9.55
CA LEU A 47 9.00 -12.38 -8.52
C LEU A 47 9.32 -11.16 -7.65
N ASN A 48 9.63 -10.02 -8.25
CA ASN A 48 9.89 -8.78 -7.51
C ASN A 48 8.67 -8.34 -6.69
N THR A 49 7.46 -8.51 -7.23
CA THR A 49 6.24 -8.22 -6.47
C THR A 49 6.11 -9.17 -5.29
N PHE A 50 6.28 -10.48 -5.49
CA PHE A 50 6.24 -11.45 -4.39
C PHE A 50 7.22 -11.10 -3.27
N LEU A 51 8.50 -10.88 -3.58
CA LEU A 51 9.52 -10.50 -2.61
C LEU A 51 9.13 -9.24 -1.81
N SER A 52 8.48 -8.26 -2.45
CA SER A 52 8.04 -7.03 -1.78
C SER A 52 6.91 -7.22 -0.75
N TYR A 53 6.20 -8.35 -0.80
CA TYR A 53 5.11 -8.70 0.13
C TYR A 53 5.54 -9.66 1.24
N LEU A 54 6.77 -10.18 1.17
CA LEU A 54 7.29 -11.08 2.20
C LEU A 54 7.62 -10.32 3.50
N LEU A 55 7.67 -11.08 4.60
CA LEU A 55 8.29 -10.61 5.83
C LEU A 55 9.76 -10.29 5.56
N ILE A 56 10.31 -9.33 6.32
CA ILE A 56 11.69 -8.86 6.10
C ILE A 56 12.69 -10.02 6.14
N MET A 57 12.55 -10.91 7.12
CA MET A 57 13.42 -12.09 7.27
C MET A 57 13.32 -13.03 6.06
N ASP A 58 12.11 -13.45 5.70
CA ASP A 58 11.89 -14.33 4.55
C ASP A 58 12.42 -13.73 3.23
N ARG A 59 12.22 -12.42 3.06
CA ARG A 59 12.73 -11.69 1.89
C ARG A 59 14.24 -11.74 1.84
N GLU A 60 14.92 -11.45 2.95
CA GLU A 60 16.38 -11.44 3.02
C GLU A 60 16.96 -12.82 2.70
N ILE A 61 16.35 -13.90 3.18
CA ILE A 61 16.78 -15.28 2.86
C ILE A 61 16.64 -15.55 1.36
N PHE A 62 15.47 -15.28 0.76
CA PHE A 62 15.31 -15.51 -0.69
C PHE A 62 16.20 -14.59 -1.54
N GLU A 63 16.35 -13.32 -1.17
CA GLU A 63 17.23 -12.40 -1.89
C GLU A 63 18.70 -12.83 -1.81
N MET A 64 19.16 -13.30 -0.64
CA MET A 64 20.51 -13.83 -0.48
C MET A 64 20.68 -15.13 -1.29
N ALA A 65 19.74 -16.07 -1.23
CA ALA A 65 19.79 -17.31 -2.02
C ALA A 65 19.78 -17.07 -3.54
N LEU A 66 19.10 -16.00 -4.01
CA LEU A 66 19.07 -15.63 -5.43
C LEU A 66 20.35 -14.94 -5.92
N ASN A 67 21.13 -14.34 -5.02
CA ASN A 67 22.32 -13.53 -5.34
C ASN A 67 23.63 -14.27 -5.02
N ASP A 68 23.70 -14.92 -3.87
CA ASP A 68 24.86 -15.64 -3.35
C ASP A 68 24.44 -16.90 -2.58
N PHE A 69 24.06 -17.93 -3.33
CA PHE A 69 23.58 -19.20 -2.78
C PHE A 69 24.63 -19.90 -1.89
N ASP A 70 25.92 -19.77 -2.20
CA ASP A 70 26.98 -20.52 -1.51
C ASP A 70 27.21 -19.99 -0.07
N SER A 71 26.82 -18.75 0.22
CA SER A 71 26.93 -18.13 1.55
C SER A 71 25.68 -18.35 2.41
N MET A 72 24.68 -19.10 1.92
CA MET A 72 23.41 -19.26 2.62
C MET A 72 23.42 -20.38 3.65
N ASP A 73 22.68 -20.16 4.74
CA ASP A 73 22.27 -21.24 5.62
C ASP A 73 21.18 -22.09 4.93
N GLU A 74 21.49 -23.35 4.68
CA GLU A 74 20.58 -24.29 4.01
C GLU A 74 19.35 -24.61 4.87
N GLU A 75 19.46 -24.59 6.21
CA GLU A 75 18.35 -24.88 7.12
C GLU A 75 17.32 -23.74 7.07
N ASP A 76 17.79 -22.48 7.15
CA ASP A 76 16.94 -21.30 7.01
C ASP A 76 16.23 -21.26 5.64
N LEU A 77 16.96 -21.58 4.57
CA LEU A 77 16.40 -21.61 3.21
C LEU A 77 15.36 -22.73 3.04
N TYR A 78 15.58 -23.89 3.66
CA TYR A 78 14.64 -24.99 3.66
C TYR A 78 13.37 -24.65 4.43
N ASP A 79 13.51 -24.06 5.62
CA ASP A 79 12.40 -23.66 6.48
C ASP A 79 11.53 -22.61 5.82
N VAL A 80 12.14 -21.55 5.26
CA VAL A 80 11.37 -20.52 4.54
C VAL A 80 10.69 -21.13 3.32
N SER A 81 11.39 -21.94 2.51
CA SER A 81 10.80 -22.56 1.32
C SER A 81 9.61 -23.45 1.67
N SER A 82 9.74 -24.24 2.74
CA SER A 82 8.69 -25.11 3.26
C SER A 82 7.47 -24.33 3.75
N SER A 83 7.68 -23.17 4.39
CA SER A 83 6.58 -22.29 4.84
C SER A 83 5.72 -21.77 3.67
N TYR A 84 6.30 -21.69 2.47
CA TYR A 84 5.60 -21.33 1.23
C TYR A 84 5.17 -22.55 0.40
N GLU A 85 5.12 -23.74 1.00
CA GLU A 85 4.65 -25.01 0.41
C GLU A 85 5.52 -25.51 -0.76
N ALA A 86 6.81 -25.17 -0.76
CA ALA A 86 7.77 -25.77 -1.70
C ALA A 86 7.84 -27.29 -1.51
N ARG A 87 7.84 -28.04 -2.62
CA ARG A 87 7.94 -29.51 -2.64
C ARG A 87 9.28 -30.04 -3.15
N ILE A 88 10.17 -29.14 -3.54
CA ILE A 88 11.47 -29.44 -4.13
C ILE A 88 12.53 -28.80 -3.25
N MET A 89 13.61 -29.54 -2.97
CA MET A 89 14.74 -29.02 -2.20
C MET A 89 15.42 -27.87 -2.97
N PRO A 90 15.67 -26.71 -2.33
CA PRO A 90 16.43 -25.62 -2.94
C PRO A 90 17.86 -26.05 -3.27
N THR A 91 18.31 -25.73 -4.49
CA THR A 91 19.70 -25.91 -4.92
C THR A 91 20.14 -24.69 -5.71
N LYS A 92 21.46 -24.50 -5.85
CA LYS A 92 22.03 -23.42 -6.65
C LYS A 92 21.48 -23.37 -8.09
N ASP A 93 21.26 -24.55 -8.69
CA ASP A 93 20.76 -24.66 -10.06
C ASP A 93 19.26 -24.36 -10.18
N ASN A 94 18.49 -24.59 -9.11
CA ASN A 94 17.03 -24.50 -9.16
C ASN A 94 16.43 -23.30 -8.41
N ILE A 95 17.18 -22.61 -7.55
CA ILE A 95 16.66 -21.61 -6.61
C ILE A 95 15.83 -20.53 -7.31
N ARG A 96 16.32 -20.00 -8.43
CA ARG A 96 15.60 -18.98 -9.19
C ARG A 96 14.27 -19.49 -9.72
N LYS A 97 14.24 -20.72 -10.23
CA LYS A 97 13.01 -21.36 -10.70
C LYS A 97 12.07 -21.64 -9.52
N LEU A 98 12.59 -22.15 -8.41
CA LEU A 98 11.83 -22.45 -7.21
C LEU A 98 11.11 -21.20 -6.68
N VAL A 99 11.82 -20.08 -6.52
CA VAL A 99 11.21 -18.82 -6.04
C VAL A 99 10.18 -18.27 -7.04
N ARG A 100 10.38 -18.44 -8.35
CA ARG A 100 9.38 -18.10 -9.37
C ARG A 100 8.12 -18.97 -9.25
N ASP A 101 8.29 -20.28 -9.08
CA ASP A 101 7.17 -21.21 -8.93
C ASP A 101 6.38 -20.91 -7.65
N ILE A 102 7.07 -20.60 -6.55
CA ILE A 102 6.45 -20.13 -5.30
C ILE A 102 5.69 -18.82 -5.54
N SER A 103 6.32 -17.83 -6.16
CA SER A 103 5.71 -16.54 -6.47
C SER A 103 4.41 -16.70 -7.27
N HIS A 104 4.45 -17.53 -8.32
CA HIS A 104 3.27 -17.85 -9.12
C HIS A 104 2.19 -18.58 -8.31
N HIS A 105 2.59 -19.53 -7.46
CA HIS A 105 1.66 -20.23 -6.60
C HIS A 105 0.92 -19.28 -5.65
N GLN A 106 1.65 -18.41 -4.95
CA GLN A 106 1.07 -17.48 -3.97
C GLN A 106 0.23 -16.37 -4.62
N ILE A 107 0.69 -15.78 -5.73
CA ILE A 107 0.04 -14.62 -6.35
C ILE A 107 -1.07 -15.01 -7.33
N VAL A 108 -0.95 -16.15 -8.01
CA VAL A 108 -1.87 -16.53 -9.09
C VAL A 108 -2.74 -17.72 -8.69
N GLN A 109 -2.13 -18.82 -8.23
CA GLN A 109 -2.85 -20.07 -8.04
C GLN A 109 -3.72 -20.04 -6.78
N LYS A 110 -3.19 -19.60 -5.63
CA LYS A 110 -3.95 -19.49 -4.38
C LYS A 110 -5.19 -18.58 -4.50
N PRO A 111 -5.11 -17.37 -5.09
CA PRO A 111 -6.28 -16.52 -5.27
C PRO A 111 -7.03 -16.76 -6.60
N SER A 112 -6.86 -17.92 -7.24
CA SER A 112 -7.51 -18.25 -8.52
C SER A 112 -9.03 -18.10 -8.46
N PHE A 113 -9.68 -18.59 -7.40
CA PHE A 113 -11.13 -18.44 -7.23
C PHE A 113 -11.58 -16.96 -7.14
N VAL A 114 -10.77 -16.10 -6.51
CA VAL A 114 -11.05 -14.64 -6.48
C VAL A 114 -10.91 -14.07 -7.89
N THR A 115 -9.86 -14.46 -8.62
CA THR A 115 -9.63 -14.07 -10.01
C THR A 115 -10.81 -14.45 -10.90
N GLU A 116 -11.35 -15.66 -10.77
CA GLU A 116 -12.52 -16.13 -11.51
C GLU A 116 -13.77 -15.29 -11.23
N CYS A 117 -13.98 -14.88 -9.97
CA CYS A 117 -15.11 -14.04 -9.59
C CYS A 117 -14.94 -12.59 -10.08
N TRP A 118 -13.71 -12.05 -10.03
CA TRP A 118 -13.45 -10.64 -10.31
C TRP A 118 -13.28 -10.35 -11.79
N SER A 119 -12.57 -11.20 -12.53
CA SER A 119 -12.12 -10.90 -13.90
C SER A 119 -13.26 -10.53 -14.86
N PRO A 120 -14.41 -11.25 -14.90
CA PRO A 120 -15.51 -10.89 -15.81
C PRO A 120 -16.06 -9.48 -15.55
N LEU A 121 -16.11 -9.07 -14.27
CA LEU A 121 -16.61 -7.76 -13.86
C LEU A 121 -15.56 -6.68 -14.11
N LEU A 122 -14.32 -6.90 -13.69
CA LEU A 122 -13.27 -5.89 -13.82
C LEU A 122 -12.88 -5.65 -15.29
N GLN A 123 -12.85 -6.68 -16.13
CA GLN A 123 -12.61 -6.53 -17.57
C GLN A 123 -13.74 -5.77 -18.26
N CYS A 124 -15.00 -6.00 -17.87
CA CYS A 124 -16.14 -5.37 -18.50
C CYS A 124 -16.31 -3.91 -18.05
N TYR A 125 -16.15 -3.64 -16.75
CA TYR A 125 -16.56 -2.36 -16.16
C TYR A 125 -15.39 -1.48 -15.68
N LEU A 126 -14.29 -2.05 -15.18
CA LEU A 126 -13.15 -1.27 -14.70
C LEU A 126 -12.14 -0.97 -15.81
N ARG A 127 -11.81 -1.96 -16.64
CA ARG A 127 -10.82 -1.82 -17.72
C ARG A 127 -11.08 -0.64 -18.67
N PRO A 128 -12.33 -0.33 -19.06
CA PRO A 128 -12.62 0.82 -19.92
C PRO A 128 -12.42 2.18 -19.23
N LEU A 129 -12.48 2.22 -17.88
CA LEU A 129 -12.32 3.44 -17.09
C LEU A 129 -10.85 3.80 -16.86
N LEU A 130 -9.94 2.84 -17.03
CA LEU A 130 -8.51 3.03 -16.78
C LEU A 130 -7.82 3.78 -17.92
N PRO A 131 -6.75 4.54 -17.61
CA PRO A 131 -5.88 5.14 -18.61
C PRO A 131 -5.34 4.12 -19.62
N LYS A 132 -5.06 4.56 -20.86
CA LYS A 132 -4.46 3.71 -21.90
C LYS A 132 -3.08 3.17 -21.51
N THR A 133 -2.37 3.93 -20.68
CA THR A 133 -1.08 3.59 -20.06
C THR A 133 -1.16 2.44 -19.05
N GLY A 134 -2.36 2.07 -18.61
CA GLY A 134 -2.61 0.90 -17.78
C GLY A 134 -2.61 1.17 -16.28
N LEU A 135 -2.61 0.08 -15.51
CA LEU A 135 -2.75 0.08 -14.06
C LEU A 135 -1.50 0.63 -13.34
N GLU A 136 -0.33 0.52 -13.97
CA GLU A 136 0.96 1.02 -13.47
C GLU A 136 0.91 2.51 -13.11
N GLU A 137 0.36 3.33 -14.02
CA GLU A 137 0.21 4.76 -13.81
C GLU A 137 -0.74 5.04 -12.66
N VAL A 138 -1.88 4.35 -12.60
CA VAL A 138 -2.87 4.51 -11.54
C VAL A 138 -2.27 4.18 -10.17
N TYR A 139 -1.51 3.09 -10.05
CA TYR A 139 -0.84 2.72 -8.80
C TYR A 139 0.18 3.77 -8.35
N ARG A 140 0.99 4.29 -9.29
CA ARG A 140 1.97 5.34 -9.01
C ARG A 140 1.29 6.64 -8.57
N ASP A 141 0.17 6.99 -9.18
CA ASP A 141 -0.56 8.22 -8.92
C ASP A 141 -1.36 8.13 -7.60
N LEU A 142 -1.85 6.95 -7.24
CA LEU A 142 -2.46 6.69 -5.93
C LEU A 142 -1.43 6.51 -4.82
N HIS A 143 -0.17 6.18 -5.14
CA HIS A 143 0.86 6.06 -4.12
C HIS A 143 1.11 7.40 -3.44
N VAL A 144 0.90 7.43 -2.13
CA VAL A 144 1.03 8.65 -1.34
C VAL A 144 2.51 8.96 -1.13
N THR A 145 2.88 10.23 -1.37
CA THR A 145 4.16 10.79 -0.99
C THR A 145 3.97 11.96 -0.04
N ASN A 146 5.01 12.29 0.73
CA ASN A 146 4.98 13.44 1.66
C ASN A 146 4.61 14.72 0.89
N LYS A 147 5.11 14.88 -0.34
CA LYS A 147 4.76 16.00 -1.23
C LYS A 147 3.27 16.03 -1.57
N LYS A 148 2.65 14.88 -1.92
CA LYS A 148 1.21 14.81 -2.20
C LYS A 148 0.40 15.20 -0.96
N VAL A 149 0.75 14.67 0.22
CA VAL A 149 0.06 15.02 1.48
C VAL A 149 0.16 16.51 1.80
N LEU A 150 1.35 17.10 1.66
CA LEU A 150 1.56 18.54 1.90
C LEU A 150 0.71 19.41 0.97
N ASN A 151 0.51 18.98 -0.28
CA ASN A 151 -0.31 19.70 -1.26
C ASN A 151 -1.82 19.56 -0.99
N LEU A 152 -2.24 18.54 -0.24
CA LEU A 152 -3.65 18.35 0.13
C LEU A 152 -4.06 19.21 1.32
N LEU A 153 -3.10 19.72 2.11
CA LEU A 153 -3.39 20.54 3.28
C LEU A 153 -4.11 21.83 2.88
N GLN A 154 -5.42 21.88 3.15
CA GLN A 154 -6.21 23.11 3.04
C GLN A 154 -6.06 23.95 4.29
N LEU A 155 -5.84 25.26 4.09
CA LEU A 155 -5.59 26.24 5.15
C LEU A 155 -6.80 27.18 5.26
N PRO A 156 -7.14 27.63 6.48
CA PRO A 156 -8.00 28.80 6.65
C PRO A 156 -7.37 30.05 6.03
N ASP A 157 -8.19 30.94 5.48
CA ASP A 157 -7.72 32.19 4.86
C ASP A 157 -7.07 33.15 5.89
N ASP A 158 -7.59 33.16 7.11
CA ASP A 158 -7.07 33.94 8.24
C ASP A 158 -6.49 33.01 9.31
N ILE A 159 -5.17 33.01 9.47
CA ILE A 159 -4.46 32.27 10.53
C ILE A 159 -3.69 33.21 11.45
N SER A 160 -3.79 32.97 12.75
CA SER A 160 -3.00 33.60 13.79
C SER A 160 -1.53 33.15 13.74
N LYS A 161 -0.66 33.88 14.43
CA LYS A 161 0.76 33.53 14.57
C LYS A 161 0.96 32.13 15.19
N ALA A 162 0.15 31.77 16.19
CA ALA A 162 0.25 30.48 16.86
C ALA A 162 -0.16 29.34 15.92
N GLU A 163 -1.27 29.50 15.18
CA GLU A 163 -1.71 28.53 14.17
C GLU A 163 -0.65 28.35 13.08
N LYS A 164 -0.01 29.44 12.63
CA LYS A 164 1.08 29.36 11.67
C LYS A 164 2.25 28.52 12.17
N LEU A 165 2.67 28.68 13.43
CA LEU A 165 3.73 27.86 14.02
C LEU A 165 3.34 26.38 14.08
N THR A 166 2.10 26.08 14.46
CA THR A 166 1.57 24.71 14.45
C THR A 166 1.52 24.10 13.06
N LEU A 167 1.15 24.88 12.05
CA LEU A 167 1.15 24.43 10.66
C LEU A 167 2.56 24.15 10.15
N ASP A 168 3.53 25.00 10.49
CA ASP A 168 4.92 24.80 10.09
C ASP A 168 5.51 23.57 10.79
N ALA A 169 5.18 23.34 12.06
CA ALA A 169 5.54 22.14 12.79
C ALA A 169 4.91 20.87 12.17
N LEU A 170 3.63 20.91 11.78
CA LEU A 170 2.96 19.80 11.09
C LEU A 170 3.60 19.51 9.73
N ARG A 171 3.93 20.55 8.96
CA ARG A 171 4.63 20.38 7.67
C ARG A 171 5.99 19.73 7.88
N GLN A 172 6.72 20.11 8.92
CA GLN A 172 8.00 19.49 9.26
C GLN A 172 7.82 18.02 9.68
N TYR A 173 6.80 17.71 10.47
CA TYR A 173 6.40 16.34 10.82
C TYR A 173 6.17 15.50 9.56
N ILE A 174 5.30 15.97 8.67
CA ILE A 174 4.99 15.26 7.41
C ILE A 174 6.25 15.09 6.57
N LYS A 175 7.12 16.11 6.44
CA LYS A 175 8.39 15.99 5.69
C LYS A 175 9.34 14.93 6.27
N SER A 176 9.30 14.74 7.59
CA SER A 176 10.18 13.78 8.29
C SER A 176 9.66 12.33 8.29
N CYS A 177 8.39 12.11 7.93
CA CYS A 177 7.79 10.79 7.94
C CYS A 177 8.42 9.87 6.88
N ASN A 178 8.83 8.68 7.29
CA ASN A 178 9.05 7.58 6.35
C ASN A 178 7.70 7.03 5.84
N LYS A 179 7.74 6.06 4.92
CA LYS A 179 6.53 5.48 4.30
C LYS A 179 5.53 4.95 5.33
N ASP A 180 5.99 4.26 6.37
CA ASP A 180 5.13 3.65 7.37
C ASP A 180 4.46 4.71 8.26
N LYS A 181 5.24 5.70 8.73
CA LYS A 181 4.70 6.83 9.52
C LYS A 181 3.71 7.66 8.70
N LEU A 182 4.01 7.92 7.42
CA LEU A 182 3.10 8.65 6.55
C LEU A 182 1.80 7.88 6.31
N THR A 183 1.88 6.56 6.14
CA THR A 183 0.72 5.68 6.00
C THR A 183 -0.12 5.67 7.28
N ALA A 184 0.52 5.58 8.45
CA ALA A 184 -0.17 5.64 9.75
C ALA A 184 -0.85 7.00 9.95
N PHE A 185 -0.15 8.09 9.63
CA PHE A 185 -0.70 9.45 9.69
C PHE A 185 -1.93 9.62 8.79
N LEU A 186 -1.90 9.10 7.56
CA LEU A 186 -3.06 9.16 6.69
C LEU A 186 -4.19 8.25 7.09
N ARG A 187 -3.92 7.09 7.69
CA ARG A 187 -4.98 6.25 8.29
C ARG A 187 -5.64 6.98 9.46
N PHE A 188 -4.87 7.77 10.20
CA PHE A 188 -5.40 8.60 11.26
C PHE A 188 -6.31 9.71 10.71
N CYS A 189 -5.88 10.43 9.66
CA CYS A 189 -6.62 11.61 9.17
C CYS A 189 -7.68 11.31 8.09
N THR A 190 -7.48 10.28 7.27
CA THR A 190 -8.27 9.90 6.08
C THR A 190 -8.65 11.10 5.19
N GLU A 191 -7.62 11.79 4.68
CA GLU A 191 -7.65 13.09 3.94
C GLU A 191 -7.78 14.32 4.84
N ILE A 192 -7.05 15.42 4.54
CA ILE A 192 -6.74 16.46 5.53
C ILE A 192 -7.22 17.85 5.11
N ARG A 193 -8.18 18.37 5.88
CA ARG A 193 -8.57 19.77 6.00
C ARG A 193 -8.26 20.20 7.43
N LEU A 194 -7.51 21.28 7.60
CA LEU A 194 -7.11 21.72 8.93
C LEU A 194 -8.14 22.69 9.49
N THR A 195 -8.65 22.41 10.68
CA THR A 195 -9.48 23.34 11.43
C THR A 195 -8.87 23.62 12.79
N PRO A 196 -8.78 24.88 13.23
CA PRO A 196 -8.28 25.18 14.55
C PRO A 196 -9.20 24.60 15.62
N SER A 197 -8.62 23.92 16.61
CA SER A 197 -9.38 23.44 17.77
C SER A 197 -9.73 24.62 18.68
N MET A 198 -11.01 24.73 19.03
CA MET A 198 -11.54 25.76 19.93
C MET A 198 -11.25 25.49 21.42
N SER A 199 -10.64 24.36 21.78
CA SER A 199 -10.44 23.97 23.17
C SER A 199 -8.98 23.61 23.50
N VAL A 200 -8.39 24.38 24.42
CA VAL A 200 -7.05 24.20 25.01
C VAL A 200 -6.91 22.87 25.81
N LEU A 201 -7.99 22.12 25.97
CA LEU A 201 -8.12 20.99 26.90
C LEU A 201 -7.82 19.62 26.30
N THR A 202 -7.68 19.51 24.98
CA THR A 202 -7.28 18.26 24.31
C THR A 202 -5.93 18.45 23.65
N LEU A 203 -4.86 18.04 24.35
CA LEU A 203 -3.51 18.06 23.79
C LEU A 203 -3.40 17.12 22.59
N ARG A 204 -4.12 15.99 22.56
CA ARG A 204 -3.98 15.01 21.47
C ARG A 204 -4.68 15.47 20.19
N PRO A 205 -4.07 15.30 19.00
CA PRO A 205 -4.75 15.51 17.74
C PRO A 205 -6.04 14.71 17.64
N ILE A 206 -7.05 15.26 16.97
CA ILE A 206 -8.33 14.59 16.72
C ILE A 206 -8.57 14.59 15.22
N ALA A 207 -8.90 13.43 14.67
CA ALA A 207 -9.26 13.29 13.27
C ALA A 207 -10.74 12.97 13.13
N HIS A 208 -11.43 13.78 12.32
CA HIS A 208 -12.81 13.54 11.91
C HIS A 208 -12.79 12.88 10.53
N THR A 209 -12.75 11.55 10.53
CA THR A 209 -12.51 10.75 9.32
C THR A 209 -13.57 10.95 8.23
N CYS A 210 -14.83 11.13 8.60
CA CYS A 210 -15.93 11.38 7.65
C CYS A 210 -15.92 12.82 7.08
N GLY A 211 -15.29 13.76 7.78
CA GLY A 211 -15.19 15.16 7.37
C GLY A 211 -13.84 15.52 6.73
N CYS A 212 -12.90 14.58 6.72
CA CYS A 212 -11.51 14.80 6.33
C CYS A 212 -10.88 15.96 7.12
N VAL A 213 -11.14 16.06 8.44
CA VAL A 213 -10.67 17.18 9.26
C VAL A 213 -9.67 16.73 10.32
N LEU A 214 -8.53 17.42 10.41
CA LEU A 214 -7.56 17.25 11.49
C LEU A 214 -7.59 18.48 12.41
N GLU A 215 -7.99 18.26 13.66
CA GLU A 215 -7.91 19.25 14.72
C GLU A 215 -6.59 19.13 15.47
N LEU A 216 -5.89 20.25 15.58
CA LEU A 216 -4.61 20.36 16.29
C LEU A 216 -4.67 21.51 17.29
N SER A 217 -4.09 21.28 18.47
CA SER A 217 -3.87 22.35 19.45
C SER A 217 -2.79 23.32 18.96
N THR A 218 -3.02 24.62 19.15
CA THR A 218 -2.03 25.67 18.86
C THR A 218 -0.80 25.63 19.78
N SER A 219 -0.83 24.78 20.82
CA SER A 219 0.32 24.51 21.69
C SER A 219 1.42 23.69 21.01
N TYR A 220 1.15 23.08 19.86
CA TYR A 220 2.17 22.42 19.03
C TYR A 220 2.98 23.46 18.25
N ASP A 221 3.66 24.35 18.95
CA ASP A 221 4.40 25.47 18.35
C ASP A 221 5.77 25.09 17.77
N ASN A 222 6.16 23.82 17.91
CA ASN A 222 7.39 23.27 17.36
C ASN A 222 7.26 21.79 17.00
N PHE A 223 8.15 21.33 16.13
CA PHE A 223 8.18 19.97 15.59
C PHE A 223 8.33 18.87 16.64
N LEU A 224 9.12 19.09 17.70
CA LEU A 224 9.41 18.06 18.69
C LEU A 224 8.16 17.66 19.47
N LEU A 225 7.26 18.62 19.74
CA LEU A 225 6.01 18.35 20.44
C LEU A 225 5.07 17.45 19.62
N LEU A 226 5.04 17.62 18.29
CA LEU A 226 4.27 16.74 17.39
C LEU A 226 4.89 15.34 17.26
N CYS A 227 6.21 15.23 17.36
CA CYS A 227 6.91 13.94 17.30
C CYS A 227 6.80 13.11 18.58
N ALA A 228 6.39 13.70 19.70
CA ALA A 228 6.24 13.03 20.99
C ALA A 228 4.91 12.26 21.15
N LEU A 229 4.05 12.28 20.13
CA LEU A 229 2.77 11.55 20.04
C LEU A 229 2.97 10.14 19.45
#